data_AF-A0A520H626-F1
#
_entry.id   AF-A0A520H626-F1
#
_cell.length_a   1.000
_cell.length_b   1.000
_cell.length_c   1.000
_cell.angle_alpha   90.00
_cell.angle_beta   90.00
_cell.angle_gamma   90.00
#
_symmetry.space_group_name_H-M   'P 1'
#
loop_
_entity.id
_entity.type
_entity.pdbx_description
1 polymer ?
#
loop_
_entity_poly.entity_id
_entity_poly.type
_entity_poly.pdbx_seq_one_letter_code
_entity_poly.pdbx_strand_id
1 'polypeptide(L)'
;MSADFSFIPLLTGIGGAALGVWITISRTKYTAYSADFSKRMEQLNASVDKLSDCACRYWINDATDKLKVEADYVLGLKSSLSVAIDALNRDYKGFNGRQILDAFGRLDTACTGRNFPSREVAPGHSLPLAEILNTAENLKCEILRARKNNYRWRDAVRKPKTSVGL
;
A
#
# COMPACT_ATOMS: atom_id res chain seq x y z
N MET A 1 29.15 -32.79 -52.08
CA MET A 1 28.48 -31.57 -51.55
C MET A 1 27.70 -32.00 -50.34
N SER A 2 28.34 -32.01 -49.17
CA SER A 2 27.70 -32.40 -47.92
C SER A 2 27.16 -31.14 -47.28
N ALA A 3 25.92 -30.80 -47.63
CA ALA A 3 25.15 -29.83 -46.86
C ALA A 3 24.69 -30.52 -45.57
N ASP A 4 25.65 -30.79 -44.67
CA ASP A 4 25.33 -31.15 -43.30
C ASP A 4 24.76 -29.89 -42.65
N PHE A 5 23.44 -29.86 -42.68
CA PHE A 5 22.59 -28.75 -42.30
C PHE A 5 22.95 -28.21 -40.91
N SER A 6 23.65 -27.07 -40.86
CA SER A 6 23.90 -26.22 -39.69
C SER A 6 22.61 -25.58 -39.11
N PHE A 7 21.53 -26.34 -39.03
CA PHE A 7 20.24 -25.89 -38.48
C PHE A 7 20.27 -25.79 -36.96
N ILE A 8 21.08 -26.61 -36.29
CA ILE A 8 21.22 -26.62 -34.82
C ILE A 8 21.74 -25.27 -34.29
N PRO A 9 22.86 -24.69 -34.77
CA PRO A 9 23.33 -23.37 -34.31
C PRO A 9 22.40 -22.21 -34.68
N LEU A 10 21.66 -22.32 -35.80
CA LEU A 10 20.68 -21.32 -36.19
C LEU A 10 19.46 -21.34 -35.25
N LEU A 11 18.93 -22.52 -34.94
CA LEU A 11 17.80 -22.70 -34.02
C LEU A 11 18.16 -22.33 -32.58
N THR A 12 19.38 -22.63 -32.12
CA THR A 12 19.85 -22.20 -30.79
C THR A 12 20.10 -20.70 -30.73
N GLY A 13 20.59 -20.08 -31.80
CA GLY A 13 20.74 -18.62 -31.91
C GLY A 13 19.40 -17.88 -31.85
N ILE A 14 18.39 -18.36 -32.60
CA ILE A 14 17.03 -17.80 -32.59
C ILE A 14 16.36 -18.03 -31.22
N GLY A 15 16.51 -19.23 -30.64
CA GLY A 15 15.99 -19.55 -29.31
C GLY A 15 16.60 -18.66 -28.22
N GLY A 16 17.92 -18.44 -28.26
CA GLY A 16 18.61 -17.54 -27.35
C GLY A 16 18.16 -16.08 -27.49
N ALA A 17 18.00 -15.60 -28.73
CA ALA A 17 17.48 -14.26 -28.99
C ALA A 17 16.03 -14.08 -28.49
N ALA A 18 15.15 -15.05 -28.75
CA ALA A 18 13.76 -15.04 -28.29
C ALA A 18 13.66 -15.04 -26.76
N LEU A 19 14.47 -15.86 -26.08
CA LEU A 19 14.58 -15.87 -24.62
C LEU A 19 15.08 -14.53 -24.09
N GLY A 20 16.10 -13.93 -24.71
CA GLY A 20 16.62 -12.61 -24.32
C GLY A 20 15.57 -11.50 -24.42
N VAL A 21 14.80 -11.49 -25.52
CA VAL A 21 13.68 -10.56 -25.71
C VAL A 21 12.60 -10.79 -24.67
N TRP A 22 12.23 -12.05 -24.41
CA TRP A 22 11.21 -12.40 -23.42
C TRP A 22 11.61 -11.99 -21.99
N ILE A 23 12.86 -12.24 -21.59
CA ILE A 23 13.41 -11.81 -20.30
C ILE A 23 13.36 -10.28 -20.17
N THR A 24 13.76 -9.57 -21.22
CA THR A 24 13.78 -8.10 -21.24
C THR A 24 12.39 -7.52 -21.11
N ILE A 25 11.43 -8.00 -21.90
CA ILE A 25 10.02 -7.57 -21.83
C ILE A 25 9.45 -7.84 -20.43
N SER A 26 9.71 -9.03 -19.88
CA SER A 26 9.22 -9.42 -18.56
C SER A 26 9.79 -8.53 -17.46
N ARG A 27 11.09 -8.23 -17.53
CA ARG A 27 11.77 -7.34 -16.57
C ARG A 27 11.23 -5.91 -16.66
N THR A 28 11.02 -5.38 -17.85
CA THR A 28 10.47 -4.04 -18.06
C THR A 28 9.03 -3.93 -17.53
N LYS A 29 8.16 -4.89 -17.88
CA LYS A 29 6.78 -4.93 -17.37
C LYS A 29 6.74 -4.99 -15.85
N TYR A 30 7.59 -5.82 -15.25
CA TYR A 30 7.70 -5.92 -13.79
C TYR A 30 8.19 -4.62 -13.15
N THR A 31 9.19 -3.98 -13.75
CA THR A 31 9.76 -2.72 -13.24
C THR A 31 8.71 -1.61 -13.25
N ALA A 32 7.94 -1.48 -14.34
CA ALA A 32 6.83 -0.54 -14.42
C ALA A 32 5.76 -0.82 -13.36
N TYR A 33 5.32 -2.08 -13.22
CA TYR A 33 4.32 -2.48 -12.23
C TYR A 33 4.76 -2.19 -10.79
N SER A 34 6.01 -2.52 -10.44
CA SER A 34 6.56 -2.29 -9.09
C SER A 34 6.76 -0.80 -8.77
N ALA A 35 7.14 0.02 -9.75
CA ALA A 35 7.28 1.45 -9.59
C ALA A 35 5.92 2.12 -9.34
N ASP A 36 4.92 1.79 -10.17
CA ASP A 36 3.55 2.29 -10.04
C ASP A 36 2.93 1.87 -8.69
N PHE A 37 3.04 0.59 -8.32
CA PHE A 37 2.57 0.11 -7.02
C PHE A 37 3.20 0.87 -5.85
N SER A 38 4.52 1.09 -5.88
CA SER A 38 5.24 1.81 -4.83
C SER A 38 4.75 3.25 -4.70
N LYS A 39 4.57 3.94 -5.84
CA LYS A 39 4.08 5.32 -5.86
C LYS A 39 2.66 5.44 -5.29
N ARG A 40 1.77 4.51 -5.64
CA ARG A 40 0.41 4.50 -5.08
C ARG A 40 0.40 4.23 -3.57
N MET A 41 1.32 3.42 -3.04
CA MET A 41 1.45 3.23 -1.58
C MET A 41 1.92 4.51 -0.88
N GLU A 42 2.84 5.25 -1.48
CA GLU A 42 3.30 6.54 -0.93
C GLU A 42 2.16 7.57 -0.91
N GLN A 43 1.37 7.64 -1.98
CA GLN A 43 0.17 8.48 -2.03
C GLN A 43 -0.88 8.08 -1.00
N LEU A 44 -1.04 6.78 -0.75
CA LEU A 44 -1.96 6.27 0.26
C LEU A 44 -1.50 6.67 1.67
N ASN A 45 -0.21 6.50 1.99
CA ASN A 45 0.35 6.92 3.27
C ASN A 45 0.21 8.44 3.48
N ALA A 46 0.50 9.25 2.46
CA ALA A 46 0.31 10.70 2.54
C ALA A 46 -1.16 11.09 2.78
N SER A 47 -2.10 10.32 2.24
CA SER A 47 -3.53 10.53 2.49
C SER A 47 -3.95 10.13 3.91
N VAL A 48 -3.33 9.08 4.48
CA VAL A 48 -3.49 8.72 5.90
C VAL A 48 -2.98 9.84 6.81
N ASP A 49 -1.80 10.39 6.52
CA ASP A 49 -1.22 11.51 7.28
C ASP A 49 -2.11 12.76 7.20
N LYS A 50 -2.68 13.04 6.04
CA LYS A 50 -3.61 14.14 5.87
C LYS A 50 -4.90 13.93 6.67
N LEU A 51 -5.43 12.71 6.67
CA LEU A 51 -6.61 12.35 7.44
C LEU A 51 -6.37 12.49 8.94
N SER A 52 -5.25 11.99 9.45
CA SER A 52 -4.90 12.08 10.88
C SER A 52 -4.64 13.52 11.32
N ASP A 53 -3.94 14.33 10.51
CA ASP A 53 -3.74 15.76 10.78
C ASP A 53 -5.08 16.52 10.86
N CYS A 54 -5.97 16.32 9.89
CA CYS A 54 -7.28 16.98 9.90
C CYS A 54 -8.16 16.49 11.06
N ALA A 55 -8.15 15.20 11.38
CA ALA A 55 -8.88 14.67 12.53
C ALA A 55 -8.34 15.25 13.85
N CYS A 56 -7.02 15.31 14.03
CA CYS A 56 -6.42 15.94 15.20
C CYS A 56 -6.83 17.41 15.33
N ARG A 57 -6.78 18.18 14.22
CA ARG A 57 -7.21 19.58 14.15
C ARG A 57 -8.69 19.76 14.50
N TYR A 58 -9.54 18.85 14.03
CA TYR A 58 -10.96 18.83 14.40
C TYR A 58 -11.14 18.76 15.92
N TRP A 59 -10.41 17.86 16.59
CA TRP A 59 -10.53 17.63 18.04
C TRP A 59 -9.94 18.76 18.88
N ILE A 60 -8.82 19.38 18.46
CA ILE A 60 -8.22 20.52 19.17
C ILE A 60 -8.88 21.86 18.84
N ASN A 61 -9.80 21.89 17.87
CA ASN A 61 -10.45 23.09 17.36
C ASN A 61 -9.43 24.18 16.92
N ASP A 62 -8.36 23.75 16.24
CA ASP A 62 -7.34 24.67 15.73
C ASP A 62 -7.86 25.44 14.52
N ALA A 63 -8.37 26.65 14.77
CA ALA A 63 -9.03 27.51 13.78
C ALA A 63 -8.09 28.10 12.72
N THR A 64 -6.81 27.71 12.68
CA THR A 64 -5.84 28.20 11.69
C THR A 64 -6.26 27.88 10.25
N ASP A 65 -6.97 26.77 10.02
CA ASP A 65 -7.51 26.39 8.71
C ASP A 65 -8.94 25.84 8.86
N LYS A 66 -9.95 26.69 8.60
CA LYS A 66 -11.37 26.34 8.80
C LYS A 66 -11.80 25.09 8.06
N LEU A 67 -11.29 24.87 6.84
CA LEU A 67 -11.67 23.72 6.01
C LEU A 67 -11.22 22.40 6.64
N LYS A 68 -10.05 22.37 7.28
CA LYS A 68 -9.49 21.17 7.91
C LYS A 68 -10.13 20.82 9.26
N VAL A 69 -10.94 21.71 9.79
CA VAL A 69 -11.66 21.56 11.07
C VAL A 69 -13.11 21.15 10.82
N GLU A 70 -13.58 21.12 9.58
CA GLU A 70 -14.93 20.68 9.22
C GLU A 70 -15.04 19.15 9.20
N ALA A 71 -16.07 18.62 9.87
CA ALA A 71 -16.34 17.18 9.92
C ALA A 71 -16.56 16.60 8.50
N ASP A 72 -17.29 17.33 7.65
CA ASP A 72 -17.58 16.93 6.27
C ASP A 72 -16.31 16.76 5.43
N TYR A 73 -15.30 17.61 5.66
CA TYR A 73 -14.01 17.50 4.99
C TYR A 73 -13.28 16.21 5.39
N VAL A 74 -13.28 15.89 6.69
CA VAL A 74 -12.68 14.66 7.23
C VAL A 74 -13.42 13.42 6.70
N LEU A 75 -14.76 13.45 6.61
CA LEU A 75 -15.57 12.40 5.99
C LEU A 75 -15.27 12.23 4.49
N GLY A 76 -15.07 13.33 3.76
CA GLY A 76 -14.65 13.31 2.37
C GLY A 76 -13.30 12.63 2.19
N LEU A 77 -12.32 12.94 3.06
CA LEU A 77 -11.01 12.28 3.07
C LEU A 77 -11.12 10.79 3.37
N LYS A 78 -11.95 10.39 4.34
CA LYS A 78 -12.26 8.98 4.64
C LYS A 78 -12.78 8.26 3.40
N SER A 79 -13.80 8.82 2.74
CA SER A 79 -14.38 8.22 1.53
C SER A 79 -13.35 8.07 0.42
N SER A 80 -12.53 9.10 0.21
CA SER A 80 -11.43 9.08 -0.77
C SER A 80 -10.43 7.95 -0.48
N LEU A 81 -10.04 7.79 0.79
CA LEU A 81 -9.09 6.74 1.20
C LEU A 81 -9.68 5.34 1.01
N SER A 82 -10.96 5.13 1.34
CA SER A 82 -11.65 3.85 1.10
C SER A 82 -11.64 3.47 -0.38
N VAL A 83 -11.96 4.42 -1.26
CA VAL A 83 -11.95 4.21 -2.71
C VAL A 83 -10.53 3.88 -3.20
N ALA A 84 -9.51 4.54 -2.67
CA ALA A 84 -8.11 4.28 -3.01
C ALA A 84 -7.66 2.87 -2.58
N ILE A 85 -8.03 2.43 -1.37
CA ILE A 85 -7.76 1.07 -0.86
C ILE A 85 -8.46 0.03 -1.74
N ASP A 86 -9.73 0.24 -2.11
CA ASP A 86 -10.47 -0.68 -2.98
C ASP A 86 -9.91 -0.73 -4.41
N ALA A 87 -9.45 0.39 -4.95
CA ALA A 87 -8.76 0.42 -6.23
C ALA A 87 -7.44 -0.40 -6.17
N LEU A 88 -6.63 -0.18 -5.14
CA LEU A 88 -5.38 -0.94 -4.94
C LEU A 88 -5.62 -2.44 -4.74
N ASN A 89 -6.69 -2.82 -4.04
CA ASN A 89 -7.03 -4.22 -3.84
C ASN A 89 -7.47 -4.92 -5.13
N ARG A 90 -8.11 -4.20 -6.06
CA ARG A 90 -8.49 -4.69 -7.38
C ARG A 90 -7.29 -4.79 -8.33
N ASP A 91 -6.44 -3.77 -8.32
CA ASP A 91 -5.34 -3.63 -9.27
C ASP A 91 -4.12 -4.52 -8.91
N TYR A 92 -3.92 -4.83 -7.62
CA TYR A 92 -2.71 -5.53 -7.14
C TYR A 92 -3.05 -6.74 -6.25
N LYS A 93 -2.77 -7.94 -6.78
CA LYS A 93 -3.07 -9.24 -6.11
C LYS A 93 -2.46 -9.42 -4.71
N GLY A 94 -1.38 -8.71 -4.38
CA GLY A 94 -0.67 -8.84 -3.11
C GLY A 94 -1.02 -7.79 -2.04
N PHE A 95 -1.99 -6.91 -2.30
CA PHE A 95 -2.29 -5.77 -1.42
C PHE A 95 -2.99 -6.16 -0.10
N ASN A 96 -3.65 -7.32 -0.04
CA ASN A 96 -4.39 -7.79 1.15
C ASN A 96 -5.36 -6.72 1.70
N GLY A 97 -6.27 -6.24 0.85
CA GLY A 97 -7.17 -5.13 1.18
C GLY A 97 -8.02 -5.37 2.44
N ARG A 98 -8.36 -6.62 2.79
CA ARG A 98 -9.10 -6.91 4.03
C ARG A 98 -8.37 -6.46 5.30
N GLN A 99 -7.09 -6.75 5.42
CA GLN A 99 -6.30 -6.37 6.60
C GLN A 99 -6.13 -4.85 6.69
N ILE A 100 -5.93 -4.20 5.54
CA ILE A 100 -5.80 -2.75 5.46
C ILE A 100 -7.14 -2.06 5.76
N LEU A 101 -8.26 -2.59 5.27
CA LEU A 101 -9.60 -2.08 5.57
C LEU A 101 -9.95 -2.24 7.06
N ASP A 102 -9.54 -3.33 7.71
CA ASP A 102 -9.72 -3.49 9.16
C ASP A 102 -8.91 -2.44 9.95
N ALA A 103 -7.63 -2.26 9.60
CA ALA A 103 -6.80 -1.22 10.19
C ALA A 103 -7.35 0.19 9.93
N PHE A 104 -7.89 0.42 8.73
CA PHE A 104 -8.54 1.67 8.37
C PHE A 104 -9.84 1.90 9.15
N GLY A 105 -10.64 0.87 9.39
CA GLY A 105 -11.85 0.98 10.24
C GLY A 105 -11.52 1.39 11.69
N ARG A 106 -10.38 0.94 12.22
CA ARG A 106 -9.89 1.39 13.54
C ARG A 106 -9.49 2.86 13.52
N LEU A 107 -8.74 3.28 12.51
CA LEU A 107 -8.39 4.69 12.32
C LEU A 107 -9.64 5.56 12.16
N ASP A 108 -10.60 5.15 11.35
CA ASP A 108 -11.88 5.84 11.17
C ASP A 108 -12.63 6.02 12.49
N THR A 109 -12.68 4.95 13.30
CA THR A 109 -13.28 5.01 14.63
C THR A 109 -12.55 5.99 15.54
N ALA A 110 -11.22 5.99 15.54
CA ALA A 110 -10.40 6.92 16.33
C ALA A 110 -10.55 8.38 15.85
N CYS A 111 -10.57 8.61 14.53
CA CYS A 111 -10.71 9.94 13.93
C CYS A 111 -12.08 10.55 14.20
N THR A 112 -13.14 9.75 14.11
CA THR A 112 -14.53 10.24 14.15
C THR A 112 -15.23 10.01 15.48
N GLY A 113 -14.71 9.18 16.40
CA GLY A 113 -15.46 8.80 17.60
C GLY A 113 -16.83 8.17 17.29
N ARG A 114 -16.97 7.51 16.13
CA ARG A 114 -18.20 6.90 15.58
C ARG A 114 -19.28 7.82 15.01
N ASN A 115 -19.09 9.15 14.92
CA ASN A 115 -19.86 10.12 14.08
C ASN A 115 -19.64 11.58 14.51
N PHE A 116 -18.41 11.96 14.84
CA PHE A 116 -18.07 13.25 15.42
C PHE A 116 -18.99 13.62 16.58
N PRO A 117 -18.97 12.87 17.70
CA PRO A 117 -19.73 13.27 18.88
C PRO A 117 -19.30 14.69 19.28
N SER A 118 -20.19 15.38 20.03
CA SER A 118 -19.92 16.74 20.53
C SER A 118 -18.46 16.90 20.93
N ARG A 119 -17.82 18.00 20.50
CA ARG A 119 -16.43 18.32 20.84
C ARG A 119 -16.20 18.49 22.34
N GLU A 120 -17.28 18.52 23.12
CA GLU A 120 -17.25 18.53 24.57
C GLU A 120 -16.74 17.19 25.10
N VAL A 121 -15.46 17.20 25.47
CA VAL A 121 -14.84 16.08 26.16
C VAL A 121 -15.33 16.07 27.60
N ALA A 122 -15.87 14.95 28.05
CA ALA A 122 -16.28 14.79 29.44
C ALA A 122 -15.10 15.07 30.39
N PRO A 123 -15.34 15.72 31.55
CA PRO A 123 -14.27 16.03 32.50
C PRO A 123 -13.53 14.75 32.91
N GLY A 124 -12.20 14.76 32.73
CA GLY A 124 -11.32 13.61 33.00
C GLY A 124 -11.00 12.72 31.80
N HIS A 125 -11.59 12.96 30.62
CA HIS A 125 -11.16 12.30 29.37
C HIS A 125 -10.14 13.15 28.62
N SER A 126 -9.13 12.49 28.06
CA SER A 126 -8.17 13.11 27.13
C SER A 126 -8.71 13.11 25.71
N LEU A 127 -8.35 14.13 24.92
CA LEU A 127 -8.60 14.14 23.49
C LEU A 127 -7.99 12.89 22.82
N PRO A 128 -8.64 12.31 21.79
CA PRO A 128 -8.22 11.04 21.17
C PRO A 128 -6.95 11.16 20.30
N LEU A 129 -6.15 12.21 20.47
CA LEU A 129 -4.98 12.52 19.62
C LEU A 129 -3.97 11.37 19.57
N ALA A 130 -3.61 10.83 20.74
CA ALA A 130 -2.67 9.72 20.81
C ALA A 130 -3.21 8.45 20.11
N GLU A 131 -4.51 8.19 20.25
CA GLU A 131 -5.16 7.06 19.61
C GLU A 131 -5.19 7.22 18.08
N ILE A 132 -5.52 8.42 17.58
CA ILE A 132 -5.51 8.75 16.15
C ILE A 132 -4.11 8.53 15.56
N LEU A 133 -3.08 9.07 16.21
CA LEU A 133 -1.70 8.94 15.71
C LEU A 133 -1.22 7.48 15.74
N ASN A 134 -1.49 6.75 16.83
CA ASN A 134 -1.10 5.34 16.94
C ASN A 134 -1.82 4.46 15.91
N THR A 135 -3.12 4.67 15.69
CA THR A 135 -3.89 3.91 14.69
C THR A 135 -3.48 4.28 13.27
N ALA A 136 -3.11 5.54 13.01
CA ALA A 136 -2.58 5.98 11.71
C ALA A 136 -1.23 5.32 11.41
N GLU A 137 -0.31 5.28 12.37
CA GLU A 137 0.97 4.55 12.21
C GLU A 137 0.74 3.06 11.98
N ASN A 138 -0.17 2.43 12.71
CA ASN A 138 -0.52 1.02 12.51
C ASN A 138 -1.05 0.76 11.09
N LEU A 139 -1.91 1.63 10.55
CA LEU A 139 -2.38 1.53 9.18
C LEU A 139 -1.22 1.67 8.17
N LYS A 140 -0.32 2.63 8.36
CA LYS A 140 0.88 2.79 7.52
C LYS A 140 1.79 1.56 7.58
N CYS A 141 1.96 0.95 8.76
CA CYS A 141 2.70 -0.30 8.90
C CYS A 141 2.07 -1.44 8.09
N GLU A 142 0.75 -1.58 8.10
CA GLU A 142 0.05 -2.61 7.32
C GLU A 142 0.15 -2.36 5.80
N ILE A 143 0.05 -1.10 5.36
CA ILE A 143 0.29 -0.71 3.96
C ILE A 143 1.71 -1.08 3.51
N LEU A 144 2.73 -0.79 4.33
CA LEU A 144 4.12 -1.14 4.04
C LEU A 144 4.37 -2.66 4.11
N ARG A 145 3.67 -3.38 4.98
CA ARG A 145 3.69 -4.85 5.04
C ARG A 145 3.11 -5.45 3.77
N ALA A 146 1.99 -4.92 3.26
CA ALA A 146 1.42 -5.32 1.97
C ALA A 146 2.40 -5.07 0.83
N ARG A 147 3.12 -3.93 0.84
CA ARG A 147 4.20 -3.66 -0.11
C ARG A 147 5.28 -4.75 -0.08
N LYS A 148 5.77 -5.11 1.11
CA LYS A 148 6.78 -6.15 1.29
C LYS A 148 6.27 -7.52 0.80
N ASN A 149 5.03 -7.88 1.12
CA ASN A 149 4.43 -9.16 0.74
C ASN A 149 4.27 -9.31 -0.78
N ASN A 150 3.93 -8.23 -1.49
CA ASN A 150 3.80 -8.24 -2.95
C ASN A 150 5.15 -8.55 -3.65
N TYR A 151 6.28 -8.33 -2.96
CA TYR A 151 7.63 -8.64 -3.46
C TYR A 151 8.24 -9.93 -2.90
N ARG A 152 7.53 -10.71 -2.08
CA ARG A 152 8.08 -11.94 -1.42
C ARG A 152 8.51 -13.04 -2.39
N TRP A 153 8.15 -12.99 -3.67
CA TRP A 153 8.73 -13.89 -4.67
C TRP A 153 10.26 -13.77 -4.76
N ARG A 154 10.86 -12.63 -4.35
CA ARG A 154 12.32 -12.46 -4.21
C ARG A 154 12.92 -13.27 -3.05
N ASP A 155 12.20 -13.47 -1.95
CA ASP A 155 12.73 -14.21 -0.80
C ASP A 155 12.76 -15.72 -1.05
N ALA A 156 11.87 -16.22 -1.92
CA ALA A 156 11.88 -17.62 -2.37
C ALA A 156 13.10 -17.96 -3.25
N VAL A 157 13.67 -16.97 -3.95
CA VAL A 157 14.90 -17.13 -4.77
C VAL A 157 16.17 -17.03 -3.90
N ARG A 158 16.09 -16.38 -2.73
CA ARG A 158 17.24 -16.13 -1.84
C ARG A 158 17.44 -17.15 -0.72
N LYS A 159 16.50 -18.05 -0.48
CA LYS A 159 16.74 -19.18 0.43
C LYS A 159 17.32 -20.34 -0.40
N PRO A 160 18.65 -20.57 -0.39
CA PRO A 160 19.11 -21.92 -0.68
C PRO A 160 18.37 -22.85 0.27
N LYS A 161 17.79 -23.92 -0.26
CA LYS A 161 17.34 -25.04 0.57
C LYS A 161 18.57 -25.48 1.36
N THR A 162 18.70 -25.07 2.61
CA THR A 162 19.52 -25.78 3.58
C THR A 162 18.80 -27.09 3.87
N SER A 163 18.86 -28.00 2.91
CA SER A 163 18.87 -29.42 3.18
C SER A 163 20.28 -29.74 3.66
N VAL A 164 20.49 -29.70 4.97
CA VAL A 164 21.45 -30.59 5.59
C VAL A 164 20.71 -31.24 6.74
N GLY A 165 20.22 -32.44 6.46
CA GLY A 165 19.93 -33.39 7.52
C GLY A 165 21.25 -34.00 7.96
N LEU A 166 21.51 -33.91 9.26
CA LEU A 166 22.03 -34.92 10.19
C LEU A 166 22.45 -34.21 11.47
#